data_AF-A0A3D3Q6G8-F1
#
_entry.id   AF-A0A3D3Q6G8-F1
#
_cell.length_a   1.000
_cell.length_b   1.000
_cell.length_c   1.000
_cell.angle_alpha   90.00
_cell.angle_beta   90.00
_cell.angle_gamma   90.00
#
_symmetry.space_group_name_H-M   'P 1'
#
loop_
_entity.id
_entity.type
_entity.pdbx_description
1 polymer ?
#
loop_
_entity_poly.entity_id
_entity_poly.type
_entity_poly.pdbx_seq_one_letter_code
_entity_poly.pdbx_strand_id
1 'polypeptide(L)' 'MPFPQNRPRRLRSTPALRAMVRETTLQPSDLIAPLFVKEGIDEPAPIASMPGQ' A
#
# COMPACT_ATOMS: atom_id res chain seq x y z
N MET A 1 -28.36 6.17 14.48
CA MET A 1 -28.71 5.76 15.85
C MET A 1 -27.58 6.12 16.81
N PRO A 2 -27.87 6.52 18.05
CA PRO A 2 -26.85 6.83 19.04
C PRO A 2 -26.22 5.55 19.63
N PHE A 3 -25.12 5.71 20.35
CA PHE A 3 -24.64 4.66 21.25
C PHE A 3 -25.73 4.38 22.31
N PRO A 4 -26.00 3.12 22.69
CA PRO A 4 -25.27 1.89 22.38
C PRO A 4 -25.79 1.10 21.16
N GLN A 5 -26.78 1.62 20.43
CA GLN A 5 -27.42 0.93 19.30
C GLN A 5 -26.44 0.82 18.12
N ASN A 6 -25.79 1.94 17.76
CA ASN A 6 -24.69 1.96 16.79
C ASN A 6 -23.34 1.91 17.51
N ARG A 7 -22.58 0.86 17.24
CA ARG A 7 -21.22 0.66 17.77
C ARG A 7 -20.27 0.31 16.63
N PRO A 8 -19.63 1.30 15.98
CA PRO A 8 -18.72 1.05 14.85
C PRO A 8 -17.57 0.08 15.18
N ARG A 9 -17.20 -0.05 16.46
CA ARG A 9 -16.19 -1.02 16.91
C ARG A 9 -16.60 -2.48 16.72
N ARG A 10 -17.89 -2.82 16.56
CA ARG A 10 -18.36 -4.20 16.35
C ARG A 10 -17.73 -4.84 15.12
N LEU A 11 -17.61 -4.09 14.02
CA LEU A 11 -16.97 -4.57 12.79
C LEU A 11 -15.43 -4.55 12.84
N ARG A 12 -14.84 -4.03 13.92
CA ARG A 12 -13.38 -3.90 14.07
C ARG A 12 -12.77 -4.91 15.05
N SER A 13 -13.59 -5.79 15.63
CA SER A 13 -13.19 -6.68 16.73
C SER A 13 -12.21 -7.79 16.33
N THR A 14 -12.32 -8.34 15.13
CA THR A 14 -11.46 -9.43 14.64
C THR A 14 -10.80 -9.09 13.31
N PRO A 15 -9.65 -9.70 12.97
CA PRO A 15 -9.05 -9.57 11.65
C PRO A 15 -9.99 -9.99 10.51
N ALA A 16 -10.76 -11.06 10.69
CA ALA A 16 -11.71 -11.56 9.69
C ALA A 16 -12.84 -10.57 9.40
N LEU A 17 -13.44 -9.95 10.42
CA LEU A 17 -14.48 -8.94 10.24
C LEU A 17 -13.94 -7.69 9.55
N ARG A 18 -12.74 -7.24 9.92
CA ARG A 18 -12.09 -6.11 9.24
C ARG A 18 -11.75 -6.39 7.79
N ALA A 19 -11.42 -7.64 7.45
CA ALA A 19 -11.16 -8.04 6.06
C ALA A 19 -12.47 -8.05 5.24
N MET A 20 -13.56 -8.57 5.80
CA MET A 20 -14.87 -8.66 5.13
C MET A 20 -15.46 -7.29 4.78
N VAL A 21 -15.27 -6.28 5.63
CA VAL A 21 -15.84 -4.94 5.45
C VAL A 21 -14.84 -3.89 4.94
N ARG A 22 -13.67 -4.32 4.47
CA ARG A 22 -12.63 -3.41 3.95
C ARG A 22 -13.08 -2.83 2.61
N GLU A 23 -13.01 -1.51 2.48
CA GLU A 23 -13.44 -0.81 1.25
C GLU A 23 -12.34 -0.75 0.18
N THR A 24 -11.07 -0.70 0.58
CA THR A 24 -9.93 -0.52 -0.34
C THR A 24 -8.97 -1.70 -0.26
N THR A 25 -8.63 -2.27 -1.41
CA THR A 25 -7.55 -3.26 -1.57
C THR A 25 -6.47 -2.70 -2.46
N LEU A 26 -5.23 -3.13 -2.23
CA LEU A 26 -4.08 -2.83 -3.09
C LEU A 26 -3.55 -4.14 -3.63
N GLN A 27 -3.33 -4.20 -4.94
CA GLN A 27 -2.84 -5.37 -5.66
C GLN A 27 -1.60 -4.98 -6.48
N PRO A 28 -0.72 -5.94 -6.84
CA PRO A 28 0.43 -5.65 -7.70
C PRO A 28 0.06 -5.02 -9.06
N SER A 29 -1.14 -5.31 -9.57
CA SER A 29 -1.69 -4.70 -10.79
C SER A 29 -1.92 -3.19 -10.69
N ASP A 30 -2.01 -2.65 -9.47
CA ASP A 30 -2.21 -1.23 -9.23
C ASP A 30 -0.87 -0.46 -9.20
N LEU A 31 0.26 -1.17 -9.29
CA LEU A 31 1.59 -0.61 -9.14
C LEU A 31 2.26 -0.36 -10.49
N ILE A 32 2.92 0.80 -10.61
CA ILE A 32 3.80 1.14 -11.72
C ILE A 32 5.18 1.42 -11.15
N ALA A 33 6.20 0.72 -11.65
CA ALA A 33 7.59 0.90 -11.24
C ALA A 33 8.32 1.81 -12.26
N PRO A 34 8.65 3.06 -11.91
CA PRO A 34 9.49 3.89 -12.77
C PRO A 34 10.93 3.34 -12.78
N LEU A 35 11.55 3.33 -13.96
CA LEU A 35 12.93 2.90 -14.14
C LEU A 35 13.75 4.03 -14.74
N PHE A 36 14.97 4.22 -14.23
CA PHE A 36 15.93 5.17 -14.75
C PHE A 36 16.92 4.47 -15.67
N VAL A 37 17.05 4.97 -16.90
CA VAL A 37 17.95 4.41 -17.90
C VAL A 37 19.00 5.46 -18.26
N LYS A 38 20.26 5.04 -18.30
CA LYS A 38 21.39 5.88 -18.71
C LYS A 38 22.24 5.10 -19.71
N GLU A 39 22.50 5.70 -20.86
CA GLU A 39 23.35 5.11 -21.89
C GLU A 39 24.83 5.16 -21.48
N GLY A 40 25.60 4.15 -21.91
CA GLY A 40 27.06 4.15 -21.79
C GLY A 40 27.60 3.88 -20.39
N ILE A 41 26.83 3.20 -19.53
CA ILE A 41 27.30 2.71 -18.23
C ILE A 41 27.47 1.19 -18.27
N ASP A 42 28.55 0.70 -17.66
CA ASP A 42 28.82 -0.73 -17.53
C ASP A 42 28.26 -1.33 -16.22
N GLU A 43 27.88 -0.45 -15.29
CA GLU A 43 27.30 -0.81 -13.99
C GLU A 43 26.23 0.20 -13.55
N PRO A 44 25.25 -0.21 -12.70
CA PRO A 44 24.24 0.69 -12.17
C PRO A 44 24.86 1.89 -11.42
N ALA A 45 24.47 3.09 -11.81
CA ALA A 45 24.93 4.31 -11.15
C ALA A 45 23.96 4.70 -10.00
N PRO A 46 24.44 4.78 -8.74
CA PRO A 46 23.58 5.10 -7.61
C PRO A 46 23.07 6.54 -7.67
N ILE A 47 21.79 6.73 -7.32
CA ILE A 47 21.18 8.04 -7.16
C ILE A 47 21.21 8.39 -5.67
N ALA A 48 22.19 9.19 -5.23
CA ALA A 48 22.44 9.47 -3.81
C ALA A 48 21.22 10.04 -3.06
N SER A 49 20.37 10.82 -3.74
CA SER A 49 19.13 11.37 -3.18
C SER A 49 17.97 10.38 -3.13
N MET A 50 18.09 9.22 -3.78
CA MET A 50 17.10 8.14 -3.80
C MET A 50 17.72 6.82 -3.31
N PRO A 51 17.96 6.66 -2.00
CA PRO A 51 18.54 5.43 -1.47
C PRO A 51 17.67 4.20 -1.77
N GLY A 52 18.29 3.13 -2.27
CA GLY A 52 17.60 1.90 -2.65
C GLY A 52 17.01 1.91 -4.07
N GLN A 53 17.20 3.01 -4.81
CA GLN A 53 16.98 3.08 -6.25
C GLN A 53 18.17 2.53 -7.04
#